data_AF-I7LWT8-F1
#
_entry.id   AF-I7LWT8-F1
#
_cell.length_a   1.000
_cell.length_b   1.000
_cell.length_c   1.000
_cell.angle_alpha   90.00
_cell.angle_beta   90.00
_cell.angle_gamma   90.00
#
_symmetry.space_group_name_H-M   'P 1'
#
loop_
_entity.id
_entity.type
_entity.pdbx_description
1 polymer ?
#
loop_
_entity_poly.entity_id
_entity_poly.type
_entity_poly.pdbx_seq_one_letter_code
_entity_poly.pdbx_strand_id
1 'polypeptide(L)'
;MIKIVIFAFCLGLVLSNTISLPLTFNSHGLGIEVRYGTQQCPTFMVIDTFSCDFQVFDKESSQCGINELKIKDKNYYNAPFQIGQISTELNFTIPNSDKGLSLFCLAPVAQSFNVIQELYDQKLINNRTFFFNVTNLDNSIAQESIDVGFLNIGEPDYSLIKSGTKANQLKSYDYEHRYSIRGSNKFRYDGESIPLHSIQTDQYFPFEFSYIQNCITLNKKSIKAMLKAFELKAIKYSKYNEGDIYVDKIEGMGDFEFDLYQEDGQIFTVSLAPQEYSERQSDGTYYLRFCEPFGKVGQQVVLGQQIFNKYYVGYNLDHNSNFIAEKAQIQIEQI
;
A
#
# COMPACT_ATOMS: atom_id res chain seq x y z
N MET A 1 45.54 25.26 40.53
CA MET A 1 45.63 24.05 39.68
C MET A 1 44.21 23.67 39.28
N ILE A 2 43.74 24.14 38.13
CA ILE A 2 42.35 23.94 37.68
C ILE A 2 42.38 22.81 36.64
N LYS A 3 41.79 21.66 36.97
CA LYS A 3 41.56 20.57 36.01
C LYS A 3 40.27 20.87 35.26
N ILE A 4 40.38 21.23 33.99
CA ILE A 4 39.26 21.31 33.06
C ILE A 4 38.94 19.88 32.63
N VAL A 5 37.75 19.38 32.99
CA VAL A 5 37.21 18.11 32.50
C VAL A 5 36.46 18.42 31.21
N ILE A 6 37.01 17.98 30.07
CA ILE A 6 36.33 18.04 28.78
C ILE A 6 35.34 16.87 28.74
N PHE A 7 34.07 17.16 28.96
CA PHE A 7 32.98 16.23 28.68
C PHE A 7 32.80 16.20 27.15
N ALA A 8 33.38 15.19 26.50
CA ALA A 8 33.07 14.88 25.11
C ALA A 8 31.63 14.33 25.06
N PHE A 9 30.67 15.23 24.80
CA PHE A 9 29.30 14.86 24.50
C PHE A 9 29.31 14.24 23.09
N CYS A 10 29.55 12.94 22.99
CA CYS A 10 29.21 12.17 21.80
C CYS A 10 27.68 12.19 21.67
N LEU A 11 27.16 13.24 21.04
CA LEU A 11 25.87 13.18 20.35
C LEU A 11 26.00 12.03 19.35
N GLY A 12 25.58 10.83 19.77
CA GLY A 12 25.29 9.76 18.84
C GLY A 12 24.24 10.31 17.91
N LEU A 13 24.68 10.74 16.72
CA LEU A 13 23.81 10.88 15.57
C LEU A 13 23.19 9.49 15.39
N VAL A 14 21.99 9.31 15.92
CA VAL A 14 21.12 8.22 15.52
C VAL A 14 20.82 8.54 14.07
N LEU A 15 21.66 8.01 13.17
CA LEU A 15 21.36 7.99 11.75
C LEU A 15 19.97 7.36 11.66
N SER A 16 18.99 8.15 11.22
CA SER A 16 17.67 7.63 10.96
C SER A 16 17.84 6.50 9.94
N ASN A 17 17.53 5.26 10.35
CA ASN A 17 17.63 4.07 9.50
C ASN A 17 16.41 3.93 8.57
N THR A 18 15.73 5.04 8.30
CA THR A 18 14.60 5.15 7.38
C THR A 18 15.07 5.73 6.06
N ILE A 19 14.77 5.04 4.97
CA ILE A 19 14.92 5.58 3.62
C ILE A 19 13.55 6.08 3.18
N SER A 20 13.42 7.37 2.89
CA SER A 20 12.17 7.98 2.46
C SER A 20 12.23 8.25 0.96
N LEU A 21 11.25 7.75 0.23
CA LEU A 21 11.16 7.86 -1.22
C LEU A 21 9.88 8.62 -1.60
N PRO A 22 9.97 9.69 -2.42
CA PRO A 22 8.79 10.34 -2.93
C PRO A 22 8.02 9.36 -3.81
N LEU A 23 6.72 9.26 -3.57
CA LEU A 23 5.78 8.44 -4.32
C LEU A 23 5.15 9.30 -5.41
N THR A 24 5.16 8.76 -6.61
CA THR A 24 4.59 9.43 -7.78
C THR A 24 3.55 8.52 -8.41
N PHE A 25 2.42 9.09 -8.82
CA PHE A 25 1.40 8.41 -9.59
C PHE A 25 1.36 8.95 -11.01
N ASN A 26 1.41 8.06 -12.00
CA ASN A 26 1.34 8.42 -13.41
C ASN A 26 0.57 7.35 -14.21
N SER A 27 0.63 7.42 -15.54
CA SER A 27 -0.06 6.47 -16.45
C SER A 27 0.37 5.00 -16.30
N HIS A 28 1.51 4.73 -15.65
CA HIS A 28 1.99 3.38 -15.34
C HIS A 28 1.57 2.91 -13.94
N GLY A 29 1.07 3.79 -13.08
CA GLY A 29 0.61 3.50 -11.72
C GLY A 29 1.42 4.22 -10.64
N LEU A 30 1.34 3.70 -9.41
CA LEU A 30 2.10 4.20 -8.27
C LEU A 30 3.54 3.67 -8.32
N GLY A 31 4.51 4.56 -8.23
CA GLY A 31 5.91 4.20 -8.31
C GLY A 31 6.85 5.24 -7.72
N ILE A 32 8.13 5.02 -7.95
CA ILE A 32 9.22 5.90 -7.53
C ILE A 32 10.14 6.19 -8.71
N GLU A 33 10.75 7.37 -8.71
CA GLU A 33 11.84 7.69 -9.63
C GLU A 33 13.17 7.37 -8.95
N VAL A 34 14.00 6.57 -9.63
CA VAL A 34 15.35 6.23 -9.16
C VAL A 34 16.36 6.45 -10.27
N ARG A 35 17.65 6.51 -9.89
CA ARG A 35 18.76 6.51 -10.84
C ARG A 35 19.58 5.25 -10.64
N TYR A 36 20.07 4.66 -11.73
CA TYR A 36 20.82 3.41 -11.65
C TYR A 36 22.00 3.37 -12.62
N GLY A 37 22.97 2.50 -12.31
CA GLY A 37 24.18 2.32 -13.10
C GLY A 37 25.23 3.40 -12.86
N THR A 38 26.43 3.16 -13.37
CA THR A 38 27.55 4.12 -13.27
C THR A 38 27.27 5.43 -14.00
N GLN A 39 26.36 5.41 -14.97
CA GLN A 39 25.90 6.60 -15.72
C GLN A 39 24.67 7.29 -15.09
N GLN A 40 24.15 6.81 -13.97
CA GLN A 40 23.01 7.42 -13.25
C GLN A 40 21.77 7.61 -14.12
N CYS A 41 21.46 6.59 -14.93
CA CYS A 41 20.30 6.55 -15.81
C CYS A 41 19.01 6.69 -14.99
N PRO A 42 18.12 7.63 -15.33
CA PRO A 42 16.84 7.74 -14.65
C PRO A 42 15.91 6.59 -15.07
N THR A 43 15.13 6.08 -14.12
CA THR A 43 14.07 5.10 -14.41
C THR A 43 12.92 5.27 -13.42
N PHE A 44 11.69 5.15 -13.92
CA PHE A 44 10.49 5.09 -13.10
C PHE A 44 10.17 3.63 -12.81
N MET A 45 10.04 3.29 -11.53
CA MET A 45 9.77 1.93 -11.08
C MET A 45 8.40 1.86 -10.43
N VAL A 46 7.51 1.06 -11.02
CA VAL A 46 6.19 0.79 -10.45
C VAL A 46 6.35 -0.09 -9.22
N ILE A 47 5.71 0.29 -8.12
CA ILE A 47 5.74 -0.52 -6.91
C ILE A 47 4.84 -1.74 -7.10
N ASP A 48 5.34 -2.91 -6.69
CA ASP A 48 4.59 -4.16 -6.67
C ASP A 48 4.76 -4.86 -5.33
N THR A 49 3.64 -5.16 -4.67
CA THR A 49 3.57 -5.83 -3.36
C THR A 49 3.06 -7.28 -3.43
N PHE A 50 2.87 -7.84 -4.62
CA PHE A 50 2.26 -9.16 -4.81
C PHE A 50 3.27 -10.29 -5.07
N SER A 51 3.74 -10.40 -6.31
CA SER A 51 4.70 -11.43 -6.74
C SER A 51 5.49 -10.87 -7.90
N CYS A 52 6.67 -10.34 -7.60
CA CYS A 52 7.52 -9.65 -8.54
C CYS A 52 8.97 -10.07 -8.37
N ASP A 53 9.79 -9.69 -9.35
CA ASP A 53 11.23 -9.56 -9.16
C ASP A 53 11.58 -8.07 -9.24
N PHE A 54 12.61 -7.65 -8.51
CA PHE A 54 13.20 -6.34 -8.77
C PHE A 54 13.75 -6.33 -10.20
N GLN A 55 13.14 -5.52 -11.06
CA GLN A 55 13.39 -5.57 -12.49
C GLN A 55 13.55 -4.17 -13.07
N VAL A 56 14.52 -4.03 -13.95
CA VAL A 56 14.72 -2.84 -14.75
C VAL A 56 14.32 -3.17 -16.18
N PHE A 57 13.34 -2.45 -16.68
CA PHE A 57 13.02 -2.46 -18.10
C PHE A 57 13.79 -1.35 -18.78
N ASP A 58 14.86 -1.70 -19.49
CA ASP A 58 15.60 -0.72 -20.28
C ASP A 58 16.09 -1.35 -21.59
N LYS A 59 15.73 -0.72 -22.71
CA LYS A 59 16.18 -1.11 -24.06
C LYS A 59 17.65 -0.73 -24.29
N GLU A 60 18.21 0.17 -23.49
CA GLU A 60 19.58 0.68 -23.59
C GLU A 60 20.42 0.37 -22.33
N SER A 61 20.03 -0.64 -21.55
CA SER A 61 20.65 -1.03 -20.29
C SER A 61 22.19 -1.19 -20.33
N SER A 62 22.76 -1.59 -21.47
CA SER A 62 24.21 -1.65 -21.70
C SER A 62 24.91 -0.29 -21.62
N GLN A 63 24.20 0.80 -21.92
CA GLN A 63 24.71 2.18 -21.86
C GLN A 63 24.72 2.73 -20.43
N CYS A 64 23.96 2.13 -19.51
CA CYS A 64 23.91 2.56 -18.11
C CYS A 64 25.07 2.02 -17.27
N GLY A 65 25.97 1.22 -17.86
CA GLY A 65 27.16 0.69 -17.21
C GLY A 65 26.81 -0.31 -16.10
N ILE A 66 25.98 -1.30 -16.45
CA ILE A 66 25.54 -2.39 -15.58
C ILE A 66 26.46 -3.61 -15.70
N ASN A 67 26.55 -4.40 -14.63
CA ASN A 67 27.35 -5.61 -14.61
C ASN A 67 26.46 -6.85 -14.70
N GLU A 68 26.75 -7.76 -15.63
CA GLU A 68 26.05 -9.04 -15.76
C GLU A 68 26.53 -10.05 -14.70
N LEU A 69 25.59 -10.65 -13.99
CA LEU A 69 25.83 -11.74 -13.05
C LEU A 69 25.55 -13.08 -13.72
N LYS A 70 26.57 -13.93 -13.85
CA LYS A 70 26.43 -15.28 -14.40
C LYS A 70 25.87 -16.25 -13.37
N ILE A 71 24.55 -16.23 -13.16
CA ILE A 71 23.87 -17.15 -12.24
C ILE A 71 22.73 -17.86 -12.98
N LYS A 72 22.83 -19.18 -13.17
CA LYS A 72 21.74 -20.12 -13.57
C LYS A 72 20.78 -19.61 -14.66
N ASP A 73 21.10 -19.80 -15.95
CA ASP A 73 20.22 -19.68 -17.15
C ASP A 73 19.24 -18.47 -17.22
N LYS A 74 19.43 -17.46 -16.37
CA LYS A 74 18.65 -16.22 -16.28
C LYS A 74 19.61 -15.04 -16.30
N ASN A 75 19.15 -13.95 -16.90
CA ASN A 75 19.93 -12.72 -17.05
C ASN A 75 19.77 -11.89 -15.77
N TYR A 76 20.71 -12.06 -14.84
CA TYR A 76 20.81 -11.27 -13.62
C TYR A 76 21.87 -10.20 -13.76
N TYR A 77 21.66 -9.06 -13.10
CA TYR A 77 22.53 -7.91 -13.20
C TYR A 77 22.73 -7.27 -11.82
N ASN A 78 23.80 -6.51 -11.70
CA ASN A 78 24.10 -5.71 -10.52
C ASN A 78 24.58 -4.33 -10.95
N ALA A 79 24.11 -3.30 -10.25
CA ALA A 79 24.48 -1.91 -10.50
C ALA A 79 24.24 -1.03 -9.26
N PRO A 80 24.92 0.14 -9.17
CA PRO A 80 24.62 1.12 -8.14
C PRO A 80 23.27 1.77 -8.43
N PHE A 81 22.39 1.84 -7.43
CA PHE A 81 21.14 2.57 -7.43
C PHE A 81 21.18 3.71 -6.43
N GLN A 82 20.72 4.89 -6.86
CA GLN A 82 20.38 6.00 -5.97
C GLN A 82 18.91 5.85 -5.56
N ILE A 83 18.68 5.50 -4.29
CA ILE A 83 17.36 5.27 -3.69
C ILE A 83 17.18 6.30 -2.58
N GLY A 84 16.42 7.37 -2.88
CA GLY A 84 16.29 8.51 -1.98
C GLY A 84 17.66 9.16 -1.77
N GLN A 85 18.08 9.28 -0.51
CA GLN A 85 19.39 9.83 -0.14
C GLN A 85 20.55 8.81 -0.18
N ILE A 86 20.28 7.52 -0.35
CA ILE A 86 21.33 6.47 -0.32
C ILE A 86 21.74 6.03 -1.72
N SER A 87 23.02 5.67 -1.87
CA SER A 87 23.54 4.97 -3.05
C SER A 87 23.99 3.57 -2.64
N THR A 88 23.52 2.54 -3.33
CA THR A 88 23.80 1.14 -2.98
C THR A 88 23.81 0.23 -4.18
N GLU A 89 24.59 -0.84 -4.16
CA GLU A 89 24.56 -1.87 -5.21
C GLU A 89 23.35 -2.77 -5.00
N LEU A 90 22.52 -2.94 -6.04
CA LEU A 90 21.36 -3.86 -6.00
C LEU A 90 21.41 -4.85 -7.16
N ASN A 91 20.91 -6.04 -6.91
CA ASN A 91 20.75 -7.08 -7.92
C ASN A 91 19.35 -6.99 -8.54
N PHE A 92 19.26 -7.08 -9.86
CA PHE A 92 18.00 -6.98 -10.57
C PHE A 92 18.00 -7.89 -11.80
N THR A 93 16.82 -8.05 -12.38
CA THR A 93 16.62 -8.76 -13.65
C THR A 93 16.31 -7.78 -14.78
N ILE A 94 16.67 -8.14 -16.01
CA ILE A 94 16.17 -7.48 -17.21
C ILE A 94 15.34 -8.51 -17.99
N PRO A 95 14.03 -8.29 -18.16
CA PRO A 95 13.17 -9.23 -18.87
C PRO A 95 13.50 -9.26 -20.37
N ASN A 96 13.43 -10.44 -20.99
CA ASN A 96 13.71 -10.66 -22.43
C ASN A 96 12.61 -10.11 -23.37
N SER A 97 11.72 -9.25 -22.89
CA SER A 97 10.56 -8.73 -23.62
C SER A 97 10.85 -7.36 -24.22
N ASP A 98 10.29 -7.04 -25.40
CA ASP A 98 10.38 -5.71 -26.01
C ASP A 98 9.41 -4.68 -25.40
N LYS A 99 8.56 -5.12 -24.47
CA LYS A 99 7.57 -4.32 -23.73
C LYS A 99 7.52 -4.74 -22.27
N GLY A 100 7.52 -3.77 -21.36
CA GLY A 100 7.45 -4.02 -19.92
C GLY A 100 7.56 -2.74 -19.10
N LEU A 101 7.48 -2.89 -17.78
CA LEU A 101 7.66 -1.83 -16.79
C LEU A 101 8.81 -2.23 -15.87
N SER A 102 9.61 -1.26 -15.43
CA SER A 102 10.51 -1.49 -14.29
C SER A 102 9.67 -1.65 -13.02
N LEU A 103 9.98 -2.66 -12.19
CA LEU A 103 9.24 -2.93 -10.95
C LEU A 103 10.15 -2.79 -9.74
N PHE A 104 9.67 -2.03 -8.76
CA PHE A 104 10.24 -1.95 -7.43
C PHE A 104 9.57 -3.01 -6.55
N CYS A 105 10.24 -4.15 -6.40
CA CYS A 105 9.61 -5.33 -5.80
C CYS A 105 9.65 -5.30 -4.26
N LEU A 106 8.45 -5.24 -3.68
CA LEU A 106 8.18 -5.22 -2.23
C LEU A 106 7.37 -6.45 -1.78
N ALA A 107 7.12 -7.40 -2.69
CA ALA A 107 6.38 -8.63 -2.43
C ALA A 107 7.05 -9.52 -1.37
N PRO A 108 6.27 -10.22 -0.53
CA PRO A 108 6.81 -11.16 0.47
C PRO A 108 7.45 -12.39 -0.17
N VAL A 109 7.03 -12.73 -1.39
CA VAL A 109 7.65 -13.77 -2.22
C VAL A 109 8.20 -13.09 -3.48
N ALA A 110 9.52 -12.92 -3.52
CA ALA A 110 10.24 -12.60 -4.75
C ALA A 110 10.80 -13.88 -5.36
N GLN A 111 10.79 -13.99 -6.70
CA GLN A 111 11.32 -15.19 -7.36
C GLN A 111 12.86 -15.19 -7.40
N SER A 112 13.45 -13.99 -7.38
CA SER A 112 14.89 -13.78 -7.54
C SER A 112 15.42 -12.71 -6.56
N PHE A 113 14.88 -11.49 -6.58
CA PHE A 113 15.42 -10.36 -5.82
C PHE A 113 14.32 -9.50 -5.18
N ASN A 114 14.51 -9.15 -3.90
CA ASN A 114 13.64 -8.26 -3.13
C ASN A 114 14.48 -7.11 -2.57
N VAL A 115 14.10 -5.87 -2.88
CA VAL A 115 14.90 -4.69 -2.52
C VAL A 115 15.00 -4.51 -1.01
N ILE A 116 13.93 -4.78 -0.27
CA ILE A 116 13.91 -4.66 1.20
C ILE A 116 14.88 -5.64 1.84
N GLN A 117 14.93 -6.88 1.34
CA GLN A 117 15.87 -7.88 1.79
C GLN A 117 17.32 -7.45 1.52
N GLU A 118 17.62 -6.96 0.32
CA GLU A 118 18.97 -6.52 -0.05
C GLU A 118 19.45 -5.31 0.77
N LEU A 119 18.58 -4.32 1.00
CA LEU A 119 18.88 -3.17 1.85
C LEU A 119 19.16 -3.59 3.31
N TYR A 120 18.43 -4.57 3.81
CA TYR A 120 18.63 -5.13 5.15
C TYR A 120 19.94 -5.91 5.25
N ASP A 121 20.25 -6.78 4.28
CA ASP A 121 21.49 -7.57 4.26
C ASP A 121 22.74 -6.68 4.18
N GLN A 122 22.62 -5.53 3.51
CA GLN A 122 23.65 -4.49 3.44
C GLN A 122 23.70 -3.58 4.68
N LYS A 123 22.81 -3.79 5.67
CA LYS A 123 22.70 -3.01 6.92
C LYS A 123 22.40 -1.53 6.70
N LEU A 124 21.69 -1.21 5.60
CA LEU A 124 21.23 0.15 5.29
C LEU A 124 19.90 0.47 5.98
N ILE A 125 19.16 -0.57 6.37
CA ILE A 125 17.95 -0.49 7.20
C ILE A 125 18.02 -1.55 8.31
N ASN A 126 17.29 -1.30 9.39
CA ASN A 126 17.28 -2.20 10.56
C ASN A 126 16.14 -3.21 10.56
N ASN A 127 15.04 -2.95 9.84
CA ASN A 127 13.94 -3.90 9.73
C ASN A 127 13.50 -4.02 8.28
N ARG A 128 13.02 -5.21 7.92
CA ARG A 128 12.46 -5.47 6.59
C ARG A 128 10.99 -5.05 6.55
N THR A 129 10.77 -3.76 6.78
CA THR A 129 9.44 -3.14 6.77
C THR A 129 9.39 -1.95 5.84
N PHE A 130 8.20 -1.60 5.36
CA PHE A 130 7.98 -0.41 4.56
C PHE A 130 6.56 0.14 4.79
N PHE A 131 6.40 1.45 4.61
CA PHE A 131 5.19 2.18 4.97
C PHE A 131 4.83 3.21 3.91
N PHE A 132 3.55 3.24 3.54
CA PHE A 132 2.98 4.23 2.64
C PHE A 132 2.32 5.35 3.44
N ASN A 133 2.73 6.58 3.16
CA ASN A 133 1.96 7.77 3.49
C ASN A 133 1.50 8.44 2.19
N VAL A 134 0.25 8.19 1.80
CA VAL A 134 -0.31 8.75 0.57
C VAL A 134 -1.35 9.81 0.89
N THR A 135 -1.22 11.03 0.37
CA THR A 135 -2.15 12.12 0.69
C THR A 135 -3.27 12.30 -0.33
N ASN A 136 -3.10 11.81 -1.56
CA ASN A 136 -4.07 12.00 -2.63
C ASN A 136 -3.95 10.93 -3.72
N LEU A 137 -4.46 9.72 -3.46
CA LEU A 137 -4.77 8.74 -4.51
C LEU A 137 -6.22 8.94 -4.94
N ASP A 138 -6.51 10.01 -5.67
CA ASP A 138 -7.81 10.16 -6.34
C ASP A 138 -7.62 10.10 -7.86
N ASN A 139 -8.10 9.00 -8.45
CA ASN A 139 -7.76 8.50 -9.80
C ASN A 139 -8.41 9.28 -10.96
N SER A 140 -8.44 10.61 -10.93
CA SER A 140 -8.75 11.36 -12.15
C SER A 140 -7.54 11.33 -13.08
N ILE A 141 -7.36 10.21 -13.80
CA ILE A 141 -6.42 9.92 -14.89
C ILE A 141 -5.28 10.94 -14.94
N ALA A 142 -4.27 10.74 -14.11
CA ALA A 142 -3.08 11.57 -14.14
C ALA A 142 -2.37 11.31 -15.49
N GLN A 143 -2.68 12.14 -16.50
CA GLN A 143 -1.92 12.19 -17.75
C GLN A 143 -0.50 12.70 -17.48
N GLU A 144 -0.33 13.40 -16.37
CA GLU A 144 0.94 13.95 -15.89
C GLU A 144 1.37 13.24 -14.59
N SER A 145 2.66 13.26 -14.32
CA SER A 145 3.26 12.70 -13.10
C SER A 145 2.88 13.57 -11.90
N ILE A 146 2.20 12.99 -10.90
CA ILE A 146 1.81 13.71 -9.68
C ILE A 146 2.49 13.12 -8.44
N ASP A 147 3.01 13.98 -7.57
CA ASP A 147 3.48 13.58 -6.23
C ASP A 147 2.27 13.27 -5.36
N VAL A 148 2.25 12.06 -4.79
CA VAL A 148 1.15 11.55 -3.97
C VAL A 148 1.59 11.20 -2.54
N GLY A 149 2.84 11.43 -2.17
CA GLY A 149 3.33 11.22 -0.81
C GLY A 149 4.67 10.49 -0.74
N PHE A 150 4.84 9.60 0.24
CA PHE A 150 6.13 8.94 0.50
C PHE A 150 6.03 7.46 0.86
N LEU A 151 7.05 6.71 0.45
CA LEU A 151 7.35 5.35 0.90
C LEU A 151 8.53 5.40 1.86
N ASN A 152 8.29 5.06 3.12
CA ASN A 152 9.33 4.92 4.14
C ASN A 152 9.75 3.45 4.24
N ILE A 153 11.04 3.17 4.08
CA ILE A 153 11.61 1.82 4.20
C ILE A 153 12.44 1.75 5.49
N GLY A 154 12.26 0.68 6.28
CA GLY A 154 13.04 0.39 7.48
C GLY A 154 12.26 0.56 8.79
N GLU A 155 11.85 1.79 9.10
CA GLU A 155 11.13 2.15 10.32
C GLU A 155 9.93 3.06 9.99
N PRO A 156 8.83 2.99 10.76
CA PRO A 156 7.71 3.92 10.59
C PRO A 156 8.12 5.34 10.97
N ASP A 157 7.54 6.33 10.29
CA ASP A 157 7.62 7.72 10.72
C ASP A 157 6.47 8.02 11.68
N TYR A 158 6.79 8.01 12.99
CA TYR A 158 5.83 8.27 14.05
C TYR A 158 5.25 9.69 14.02
N SER A 159 5.88 10.65 13.34
CA SER A 159 5.32 11.99 13.18
C SER A 159 4.08 12.02 12.26
N LEU A 160 3.93 11.01 11.41
CA LEU A 160 2.80 10.84 10.50
C LEU A 160 1.61 10.13 11.14
N ILE A 161 1.77 9.63 12.37
CA ILE A 161 0.75 8.87 13.10
C ILE A 161 0.07 9.79 14.13
N LYS A 162 -1.23 9.62 14.33
CA LYS A 162 -2.00 10.38 15.33
C LYS A 162 -1.35 10.26 16.71
N SER A 163 -1.11 11.42 17.33
CA SER A 163 -0.51 11.50 18.67
C SER A 163 -1.24 10.62 19.68
N GLY A 164 -0.47 9.88 20.48
CA GLY A 164 -1.00 8.94 21.48
C GLY A 164 -1.43 7.58 20.91
N THR A 165 -1.28 7.35 19.60
CA THR A 165 -1.52 6.05 18.97
C THR A 165 -0.21 5.40 18.52
N LYS A 166 -0.26 4.14 18.09
CA LYS A 166 0.88 3.36 17.59
C LYS A 166 0.53 2.72 16.25
N ALA A 167 1.54 2.38 15.47
CA ALA A 167 1.39 1.44 14.36
C ALA A 167 1.03 0.06 14.92
N ASN A 168 -0.15 -0.44 14.57
CA ASN A 168 -0.65 -1.73 15.05
C ASN A 168 -0.31 -2.81 14.03
N GLN A 169 0.39 -3.86 14.47
CA GLN A 169 0.62 -5.02 13.62
C GLN A 169 -0.64 -5.86 13.52
N LEU A 170 -1.11 -6.04 12.30
CA LEU A 170 -2.28 -6.84 11.97
C LEU A 170 -1.88 -8.30 11.84
N LYS A 171 -2.77 -9.17 12.31
CA LYS A 171 -2.59 -10.60 12.25
C LYS A 171 -2.66 -11.08 10.82
N SER A 172 -1.62 -11.76 10.35
CA SER A 172 -1.62 -12.32 9.01
C SER A 172 -2.69 -13.40 8.84
N TYR A 173 -3.23 -13.50 7.63
CA TYR A 173 -4.05 -14.61 7.18
C TYR A 173 -3.24 -15.35 6.12
N ASP A 174 -2.96 -16.63 6.34
CA ASP A 174 -2.15 -17.43 5.41
C ASP A 174 -2.94 -17.73 4.12
N TYR A 175 -2.91 -16.79 3.18
CA TYR A 175 -3.58 -16.87 1.89
C TYR A 175 -2.63 -16.44 0.77
N GLU A 176 -2.33 -17.40 -0.11
CA GLU A 176 -1.56 -17.22 -1.36
C GLU A 176 -0.20 -16.51 -1.19
N HIS A 177 0.44 -16.59 -0.02
CA HIS A 177 1.71 -15.90 0.26
C HIS A 177 1.67 -14.40 -0.03
N ARG A 178 0.55 -13.72 0.27
CA ARG A 178 0.40 -12.27 0.15
C ARG A 178 0.38 -11.64 1.54
N TYR A 179 0.50 -10.30 1.59
CA TYR A 179 0.20 -9.51 2.78
C TYR A 179 -1.32 -9.48 3.05
N SER A 180 -1.84 -10.66 3.42
CA SER A 180 -3.23 -10.92 3.71
C SER A 180 -3.47 -10.78 5.21
N ILE A 181 -4.60 -10.19 5.56
CA ILE A 181 -4.98 -9.79 6.92
C ILE A 181 -6.14 -10.64 7.39
N ARG A 182 -6.10 -11.07 8.64
CA ARG A 182 -7.22 -11.75 9.29
C ARG A 182 -8.24 -10.71 9.74
N GLY A 183 -9.43 -10.74 9.15
CA GLY A 183 -10.55 -9.88 9.54
C GLY A 183 -11.79 -10.63 10.00
N SER A 184 -12.77 -9.86 10.45
CA SER A 184 -14.11 -10.35 10.80
C SER A 184 -14.84 -10.86 9.55
N ASN A 185 -15.70 -11.86 9.72
CA ASN A 185 -16.60 -12.38 8.67
C ASN A 185 -17.85 -11.51 8.45
N LYS A 186 -17.83 -10.29 8.97
CA LYS A 186 -18.87 -9.28 8.82
C LYS A 186 -18.23 -7.90 8.89
N PHE A 187 -18.85 -6.95 8.22
CA PHE A 187 -18.57 -5.53 8.40
C PHE A 187 -19.81 -4.84 8.99
N ARG A 188 -19.68 -3.60 9.45
CA ARG A 188 -20.82 -2.81 9.92
C ARG A 188 -21.12 -1.67 8.96
N TYR A 189 -22.39 -1.32 8.86
CA TYR A 189 -22.86 -0.10 8.21
C TYR A 189 -23.80 0.63 9.17
N ASP A 190 -23.38 1.79 9.69
CA ASP A 190 -24.13 2.54 10.71
C ASP A 190 -24.53 1.65 11.91
N GLY A 191 -23.54 0.89 12.42
CA GLY A 191 -23.70 -0.08 13.50
C GLY A 191 -24.35 -1.42 13.10
N GLU A 192 -25.04 -1.51 11.97
CA GLU A 192 -25.72 -2.73 11.52
C GLU A 192 -24.73 -3.73 10.93
N SER A 193 -24.78 -4.97 11.41
CA SER A 193 -23.89 -6.06 10.98
C SER A 193 -24.29 -6.62 9.62
N ILE A 194 -23.41 -6.48 8.63
CA ILE A 194 -23.57 -7.05 7.28
C ILE A 194 -22.62 -8.25 7.11
N PRO A 195 -23.13 -9.45 6.84
CA PRO A 195 -22.30 -10.64 6.69
C PRO A 195 -21.46 -10.60 5.42
N LEU A 196 -20.18 -10.96 5.56
CA LEU A 196 -19.30 -11.28 4.44
C LEU A 196 -19.48 -12.75 4.09
N HIS A 197 -19.91 -13.02 2.86
CA HIS A 197 -20.16 -14.39 2.43
C HIS A 197 -18.91 -15.01 1.81
N SER A 198 -18.28 -15.98 2.47
CA SER A 198 -17.22 -16.81 1.88
C SER A 198 -17.76 -18.19 1.50
N ILE A 199 -17.03 -18.88 0.63
CA ILE A 199 -17.17 -20.33 0.42
C ILE A 199 -16.47 -21.08 1.56
N GLN A 200 -15.51 -20.44 2.24
CA GLN A 200 -14.78 -21.01 3.38
C GLN A 200 -15.58 -20.79 4.68
N THR A 201 -15.66 -21.84 5.50
CA THR A 201 -16.47 -21.90 6.73
C THR A 201 -15.76 -21.35 7.97
N ASP A 202 -14.64 -20.67 7.79
CA ASP A 202 -13.81 -20.23 8.90
C ASP A 202 -14.43 -19.03 9.62
N GLN A 203 -14.13 -18.91 10.92
CA GLN A 203 -14.57 -17.79 11.77
C GLN A 203 -13.98 -16.43 11.33
N TYR A 204 -13.05 -16.46 10.38
CA TYR A 204 -12.25 -15.32 9.95
C TYR A 204 -12.30 -15.20 8.44
N PHE A 205 -12.13 -13.98 7.94
CA PHE A 205 -12.21 -13.65 6.53
C PHE A 205 -10.90 -13.00 6.08
N PRO A 206 -10.36 -13.32 4.90
CA PRO A 206 -9.14 -12.70 4.40
C PRO A 206 -9.42 -11.28 3.89
N PHE A 207 -8.58 -10.34 4.31
CA PHE A 207 -8.57 -8.95 3.88
C PHE A 207 -7.23 -8.59 3.22
N GLU A 208 -7.22 -7.60 2.35
CA GLU A 208 -6.02 -7.09 1.71
C GLU A 208 -6.11 -5.56 1.56
N PHE A 209 -4.97 -4.87 1.68
CA PHE A 209 -4.85 -3.46 1.31
C PHE A 209 -4.28 -3.35 -0.10
N SER A 210 -4.96 -2.60 -0.98
CA SER A 210 -4.49 -2.38 -2.36
C SER A 210 -4.53 -0.91 -2.73
N TYR A 211 -3.38 -0.34 -3.07
CA TYR A 211 -3.27 1.01 -3.63
C TYR A 211 -3.61 1.07 -5.13
N ILE A 212 -3.75 -0.09 -5.78
CA ILE A 212 -4.12 -0.20 -7.20
C ILE A 212 -5.65 -0.23 -7.34
N GLN A 213 -6.33 -0.89 -6.41
CA GLN A 213 -7.78 -1.00 -6.43
C GLN A 213 -8.43 0.32 -5.99
N ASN A 214 -9.22 0.93 -6.87
CA ASN A 214 -9.94 2.18 -6.59
C ASN A 214 -11.29 1.98 -5.86
N CYS A 215 -11.62 0.75 -5.48
CA CYS A 215 -12.89 0.38 -4.88
C CYS A 215 -12.69 -0.66 -3.77
N ILE A 216 -13.68 -0.73 -2.89
CA ILE A 216 -13.80 -1.80 -1.90
C ILE A 216 -14.39 -3.01 -2.61
N THR A 217 -13.63 -4.10 -2.64
CA THR A 217 -14.09 -5.33 -3.28
C THR A 217 -14.92 -6.16 -2.32
N LEU A 218 -16.18 -6.40 -2.67
CA LEU A 218 -17.12 -7.25 -1.94
C LEU A 218 -17.75 -8.25 -2.89
N ASN A 219 -17.97 -9.48 -2.44
CA ASN A 219 -18.72 -10.43 -3.25
C ASN A 219 -20.19 -10.01 -3.40
N LYS A 220 -20.83 -10.52 -4.46
CA LYS A 220 -22.22 -10.24 -4.83
C LYS A 220 -23.25 -10.42 -3.71
N LYS A 221 -23.09 -11.44 -2.85
CA LYS A 221 -24.02 -11.69 -1.73
C LYS A 221 -23.87 -10.62 -0.64
N SER A 222 -22.63 -10.22 -0.35
CA SER A 222 -22.33 -9.14 0.59
C SER A 222 -22.82 -7.78 0.07
N ILE A 223 -22.63 -7.49 -1.22
CA ILE A 223 -23.21 -6.29 -1.86
C ILE A 223 -24.75 -6.31 -1.76
N LYS A 224 -25.40 -7.44 -2.03
CA LYS A 224 -26.86 -7.56 -1.88
C LYS A 224 -27.31 -7.32 -0.44
N ALA A 225 -26.58 -7.81 0.55
CA ALA A 225 -26.89 -7.58 1.96
C ALA A 225 -26.71 -6.11 2.36
N MET A 226 -25.66 -5.45 1.87
CA MET A 226 -25.43 -4.01 2.03
C MET A 226 -26.59 -3.19 1.47
N LEU A 227 -27.03 -3.49 0.26
CA LEU A 227 -28.13 -2.75 -0.38
C LEU A 227 -29.47 -2.95 0.32
N LYS A 228 -29.69 -4.12 0.93
CA LYS A 228 -30.84 -4.33 1.81
C LYS A 228 -30.78 -3.41 3.04
N ALA A 229 -29.59 -3.18 3.61
CA ALA A 229 -29.43 -2.22 4.70
C ALA A 229 -29.74 -0.78 4.25
N PHE A 230 -29.39 -0.43 3.00
CA PHE A 230 -29.76 0.87 2.42
C PHE A 230 -31.28 1.03 2.29
N GLU A 231 -31.98 0.00 1.78
CA GLU A 231 -33.45 0.00 1.66
C GLU A 231 -34.14 0.18 3.02
N LEU A 232 -33.65 -0.51 4.06
CA LEU A 232 -34.17 -0.40 5.43
C LEU A 232 -33.99 1.02 6.02
N LYS A 233 -32.96 1.74 5.59
CA LYS A 233 -32.69 3.12 5.98
C LYS A 233 -33.25 4.16 4.99
N ALA A 234 -34.11 3.73 4.05
CA ALA A 234 -34.71 4.57 3.02
C ALA A 234 -33.69 5.33 2.14
N ILE A 235 -32.48 4.77 1.98
CA ILE A 235 -31.47 5.30 1.06
C ILE A 235 -31.83 4.84 -0.34
N LYS A 236 -32.14 5.82 -1.21
CA LYS A 236 -32.40 5.57 -2.63
C LYS A 236 -31.07 5.40 -3.36
N TYR A 237 -30.99 4.33 -4.14
CA TYR A 237 -29.86 4.05 -5.00
C TYR A 237 -30.33 3.59 -6.37
N SER A 238 -29.51 3.83 -7.39
CA SER A 238 -29.65 3.22 -8.70
C SER A 238 -28.47 2.29 -8.96
N LYS A 239 -28.69 1.30 -9.84
CA LYS A 239 -27.63 0.41 -10.31
C LYS A 239 -27.45 0.58 -11.80
N TYR A 240 -26.20 0.70 -12.22
CA TYR A 240 -25.82 0.63 -13.62
C TYR A 240 -24.93 -0.61 -13.84
N ASN A 241 -25.18 -1.36 -14.90
CA ASN A 241 -24.55 -2.67 -15.15
C ASN A 241 -24.68 -3.64 -13.95
N GLU A 242 -23.85 -4.68 -13.89
CA GLU A 242 -23.93 -5.71 -12.83
C GLU A 242 -23.35 -5.28 -11.48
N GLY A 243 -22.80 -4.07 -11.31
CA GLY A 243 -22.05 -3.72 -10.10
C GLY A 243 -22.01 -2.26 -9.67
N ASP A 244 -22.22 -1.28 -10.55
CA ASP A 244 -22.05 0.13 -10.19
C ASP A 244 -23.26 0.65 -9.40
N ILE A 245 -23.02 1.31 -8.27
CA ILE A 245 -24.05 1.79 -7.36
C ILE A 245 -23.95 3.32 -7.27
N TYR A 246 -25.06 4.00 -7.52
CA TYR A 246 -25.14 5.45 -7.44
C TYR A 246 -26.20 5.90 -6.44
N VAL A 247 -25.96 7.02 -5.78
CA VAL A 247 -26.91 7.68 -4.87
C VAL A 247 -26.99 9.18 -5.18
N ASP A 248 -28.14 9.80 -4.90
CA ASP A 248 -28.33 11.23 -5.20
C ASP A 248 -27.56 12.14 -4.23
N LYS A 249 -27.33 11.66 -3.01
CA LYS A 249 -26.68 12.42 -1.93
C LYS A 249 -26.04 11.47 -0.92
N ILE A 250 -25.01 11.96 -0.22
CA ILE A 250 -24.29 11.18 0.80
C ILE A 250 -24.64 11.63 2.22
N GLU A 251 -25.30 12.77 2.38
CA GLU A 251 -25.79 13.27 3.67
C GLU A 251 -26.86 12.32 4.24
N GLY A 252 -26.58 11.79 5.43
CA GLY A 252 -27.43 10.81 6.11
C GLY A 252 -27.09 9.36 5.81
N MET A 253 -26.07 9.09 4.97
CA MET A 253 -25.43 7.78 4.93
C MET A 253 -24.52 7.62 6.16
N GLY A 254 -24.44 6.40 6.71
CA GLY A 254 -23.53 6.10 7.82
C GLY A 254 -22.17 5.55 7.36
N ASP A 255 -21.29 5.32 8.32
CA ASP A 255 -19.95 4.82 8.08
C ASP A 255 -19.96 3.32 7.78
N PHE A 256 -18.99 2.87 6.98
CA PHE A 256 -18.64 1.45 6.88
C PHE A 256 -17.48 1.13 7.82
N GLU A 257 -17.63 0.07 8.61
CA GLU A 257 -16.59 -0.35 9.56
C GLU A 257 -16.16 -1.80 9.33
N PHE A 258 -14.86 -2.03 9.23
CA PHE A 258 -14.23 -3.33 9.04
C PHE A 258 -13.31 -3.64 10.22
N ASP A 259 -13.59 -4.74 10.92
CA ASP A 259 -12.77 -5.18 12.05
C ASP A 259 -11.64 -6.09 11.56
N LEU A 260 -10.40 -5.66 11.82
CA LEU A 260 -9.17 -6.39 11.53
C LEU A 260 -8.55 -6.86 12.84
N TYR A 261 -8.10 -8.11 12.89
CA TYR A 261 -7.46 -8.65 14.09
C TYR A 261 -6.00 -8.23 14.16
N GLN A 262 -5.56 -7.80 15.33
CA GLN A 262 -4.16 -7.53 15.66
C GLN A 262 -3.45 -8.81 16.11
N GLU A 263 -2.13 -8.82 16.08
CA GLU A 263 -1.32 -9.97 16.56
C GLU A 263 -1.59 -10.33 18.03
N ASP A 264 -1.85 -9.33 18.87
CA ASP A 264 -2.19 -9.50 20.30
C ASP A 264 -3.65 -9.94 20.54
N GLY A 265 -4.44 -10.12 19.47
CA GLY A 265 -5.85 -10.51 19.52
C GLY A 265 -6.83 -9.35 19.71
N GLN A 266 -6.36 -8.11 19.88
CA GLN A 266 -7.22 -6.94 19.85
C GLN A 266 -7.79 -6.68 18.45
N ILE A 267 -8.82 -5.83 18.37
CA ILE A 267 -9.44 -5.42 17.11
C ILE A 267 -8.95 -4.03 16.76
N PHE A 268 -8.50 -3.84 15.52
CA PHE A 268 -8.39 -2.54 14.89
C PHE A 268 -9.59 -2.35 13.95
N THR A 269 -10.40 -1.32 14.18
CA THR A 269 -11.55 -1.02 13.33
C THR A 269 -11.17 0.03 12.30
N VAL A 270 -11.17 -0.36 11.04
CA VAL A 270 -11.13 0.56 9.89
C VAL A 270 -12.54 1.14 9.72
N SER A 271 -12.68 2.46 9.77
CA SER A 271 -13.94 3.16 9.54
C SER A 271 -13.81 4.04 8.29
N LEU A 272 -14.80 4.00 7.42
CA LEU A 272 -14.88 4.81 6.20
C LEU A 272 -16.19 5.63 6.20
N ALA A 273 -16.04 6.94 6.25
CA ALA A 273 -17.13 7.90 6.14
C ALA A 273 -17.65 8.00 4.71
N PRO A 274 -18.87 8.52 4.48
CA PRO A 274 -19.46 8.63 3.14
C PRO A 274 -18.57 9.29 2.08
N GLN A 275 -17.81 10.32 2.47
CA GLN A 275 -16.89 11.02 1.57
C GLN A 275 -15.70 10.16 1.14
N GLU A 276 -15.35 9.13 1.90
CA GLU A 276 -14.18 8.29 1.66
C GLU A 276 -14.51 7.11 0.74
N TYR A 277 -15.77 6.64 0.72
CA TYR A 277 -16.21 5.54 -0.16
C TYR A 277 -17.08 6.00 -1.34
N SER A 278 -17.20 7.31 -1.58
CA SER A 278 -17.99 7.86 -2.69
C SER A 278 -17.23 8.87 -3.54
N GLU A 279 -17.68 9.04 -4.78
CA GLU A 279 -17.15 10.01 -5.73
C GLU A 279 -18.29 10.79 -6.40
N ARG A 280 -18.26 12.11 -6.27
CA ARG A 280 -19.26 12.97 -6.90
C ARG A 280 -19.04 13.03 -8.41
N GLN A 281 -20.07 12.68 -9.15
CA GLN A 281 -20.12 12.70 -10.61
C GLN A 281 -20.47 14.09 -11.14
N SER A 282 -20.26 14.30 -12.44
CA SER A 282 -20.50 15.60 -13.11
C SER A 282 -21.97 16.03 -13.10
N ASP A 283 -22.91 15.08 -13.04
CA ASP A 283 -24.35 15.33 -12.91
C ASP A 283 -24.80 15.59 -11.46
N GLY A 284 -23.86 15.55 -10.51
CA GLY A 284 -24.11 15.77 -9.09
C GLY A 284 -24.49 14.52 -8.30
N THR A 285 -24.71 13.37 -8.95
CA THR A 285 -24.88 12.09 -8.26
C THR A 285 -23.56 11.62 -7.65
N TYR A 286 -23.60 10.62 -6.77
CA TYR A 286 -22.42 10.03 -6.16
C TYR A 286 -22.31 8.56 -6.55
N TYR A 287 -21.18 8.21 -7.17
CA TYR A 287 -20.77 6.82 -7.37
C TYR A 287 -20.23 6.28 -6.06
N LEU A 288 -20.71 5.11 -5.64
CA LEU A 288 -20.15 4.41 -4.48
C LEU A 288 -19.07 3.45 -4.96
N ARG A 289 -17.87 3.58 -4.39
CA ARG A 289 -16.66 2.84 -4.78
C ARG A 289 -16.67 1.41 -4.24
N PHE A 290 -17.67 0.63 -4.63
CA PHE A 290 -17.78 -0.81 -4.37
C PHE A 290 -17.74 -1.57 -5.67
N CYS A 291 -17.03 -2.69 -5.70
CA CYS A 291 -16.90 -3.51 -6.89
C CYS A 291 -16.99 -4.99 -6.55
N GLU A 292 -17.46 -5.77 -7.52
CA GLU A 292 -17.37 -7.23 -7.45
C GLU A 292 -15.93 -7.69 -7.75
N PRO A 293 -15.46 -8.77 -7.12
CA PRO A 293 -14.12 -9.29 -7.31
C PRO A 293 -13.89 -9.77 -8.74
N PHE A 294 -12.73 -9.44 -9.32
CA PHE A 294 -12.29 -9.99 -10.60
C PHE A 294 -11.74 -11.41 -10.42
N GLY A 295 -12.35 -12.41 -11.06
CA GLY A 295 -11.87 -13.79 -11.08
C GLY A 295 -12.11 -14.59 -9.78
N LYS A 296 -11.28 -15.61 -9.51
CA LYS A 296 -11.39 -16.48 -8.31
C LYS A 296 -11.09 -15.74 -6.98
N VAL A 297 -10.67 -14.48 -7.06
CA VAL A 297 -10.38 -13.56 -5.94
C VAL A 297 -11.63 -13.24 -5.09
N GLY A 298 -12.81 -13.75 -5.45
CA GLY A 298 -14.06 -13.52 -4.71
C GLY A 298 -14.18 -14.15 -3.32
N GLN A 299 -13.06 -14.54 -2.71
CA GLN A 299 -12.98 -15.05 -1.34
C GLN A 299 -12.36 -14.05 -0.35
N GLN A 300 -11.86 -12.89 -0.79
CA GLN A 300 -11.27 -11.86 0.07
C GLN A 300 -11.96 -10.50 -0.05
N VAL A 301 -11.86 -9.68 0.99
CA VAL A 301 -12.19 -8.25 0.92
C VAL A 301 -10.94 -7.48 0.59
N VAL A 302 -10.96 -6.74 -0.51
CA VAL A 302 -9.89 -5.79 -0.82
C VAL A 302 -10.35 -4.40 -0.38
N LEU A 303 -9.62 -3.79 0.54
CA LEU A 303 -9.80 -2.41 0.91
C LEU A 303 -8.84 -1.57 0.06
N GLY A 304 -9.41 -0.78 -0.84
CA GLY A 304 -8.69 -0.07 -1.88
C GLY A 304 -7.96 1.20 -1.42
N GLN A 305 -7.68 2.09 -2.38
CA GLN A 305 -7.00 3.38 -2.20
C GLN A 305 -7.56 4.24 -1.07
N GLN A 306 -8.85 4.10 -0.75
CA GLN A 306 -9.53 4.80 0.35
C GLN A 306 -8.78 4.63 1.67
N ILE A 307 -8.23 3.44 1.93
CA ILE A 307 -7.47 3.17 3.15
C ILE A 307 -6.18 3.98 3.18
N PHE A 308 -5.48 4.09 2.06
CA PHE A 308 -4.20 4.78 1.98
C PHE A 308 -4.34 6.29 2.15
N ASN A 309 -5.50 6.87 1.80
CA ASN A 309 -5.79 8.28 2.05
C ASN A 309 -5.98 8.56 3.55
N LYS A 310 -6.71 7.69 4.28
CA LYS A 310 -7.05 7.88 5.69
C LYS A 310 -6.01 7.35 6.68
N TYR A 311 -5.39 6.22 6.38
CA TYR A 311 -4.53 5.46 7.28
C TYR A 311 -3.09 5.42 6.81
N TYR A 312 -2.17 5.40 7.76
CA TYR A 312 -0.76 5.10 7.53
C TYR A 312 -0.61 3.57 7.51
N VAL A 313 -0.29 3.02 6.34
CA VAL A 313 -0.28 1.57 6.10
C VAL A 313 1.16 1.10 5.93
N GLY A 314 1.53 0.08 6.68
CA GLY A 314 2.83 -0.57 6.58
C GLY A 314 2.75 -2.05 6.26
N TYR A 315 3.91 -2.61 5.96
CA TYR A 315 4.09 -4.00 5.57
C TYR A 315 5.34 -4.54 6.26
N ASN A 316 5.27 -5.78 6.71
CA ASN A 316 6.32 -6.48 7.43
C ASN A 316 6.68 -7.76 6.69
N LEU A 317 7.86 -7.78 6.08
CA LEU A 317 8.32 -8.90 5.27
C LEU A 317 8.51 -10.17 6.11
N ASP A 318 9.02 -10.03 7.35
CA ASP A 318 9.38 -11.14 8.24
C ASP A 318 8.18 -11.98 8.66
N HIS A 319 7.05 -11.30 8.85
CA HIS A 319 5.83 -11.90 9.39
C HIS A 319 4.74 -12.05 8.31
N ASN A 320 5.03 -11.65 7.07
CA ASN A 320 4.06 -11.53 5.98
C ASN A 320 2.75 -10.87 6.46
N SER A 321 2.90 -9.71 7.12
CA SER A 321 1.80 -9.03 7.80
C SER A 321 1.81 -7.53 7.49
N ASN A 322 0.78 -6.83 7.95
CA ASN A 322 0.61 -5.40 7.72
C ASN A 322 0.68 -4.64 9.03
N PHE A 323 1.03 -3.37 8.95
CA PHE A 323 0.82 -2.39 10.01
C PHE A 323 -0.28 -1.40 9.59
N ILE A 324 -1.02 -0.88 10.56
CA ILE A 324 -1.98 0.20 10.33
C ILE A 324 -2.03 1.17 11.50
N ALA A 325 -2.15 2.46 11.19
CA ALA A 325 -2.40 3.52 12.15
C ALA A 325 -3.28 4.62 11.54
N GLU A 326 -4.01 5.34 12.39
CA GLU A 326 -4.62 6.61 11.99
C GLU A 326 -3.52 7.64 11.71
N LYS A 327 -3.65 8.36 10.59
CA LYS A 327 -2.72 9.45 10.31
C LYS A 327 -2.88 10.60 11.31
N ALA A 328 -1.78 11.31 11.53
CA ALA A 328 -1.85 12.60 12.20
C ALA A 328 -2.78 13.53 11.43
N GLN A 329 -3.64 14.25 12.15
CA GLN A 329 -4.37 15.35 11.51
C GLN A 329 -3.34 16.39 11.09
N ILE A 330 -3.20 16.58 9.78
CA ILE A 330 -2.47 17.72 9.26
C ILE A 330 -3.28 18.95 9.71
N GLN A 331 -2.73 19.73 10.64
CA GLN A 331 -3.24 21.07 10.89
C GLN A 331 -3.01 21.83 9.59
N ILE A 332 -4.03 21.90 8.75
CA ILE A 332 -4.06 22.84 7.63
C ILE A 332 -4.19 24.20 8.31
N GLU A 333 -3.06 24.86 8.58
CA GLU A 333 -3.07 26.31 8.71
C GLU A 333 -3.64 26.83 7.39
N GLN A 334 -4.84 27.41 7.48
CA GLN A 334 -5.51 28.03 6.35
C GLN A 334 -4.57 29.09 5.77
N ILE A 335 -4.11 28.89 4.53
CA ILE A 335 -3.43 29.92 3.73
C ILE A 335 -4.50 30.81 3.10
#